data_AF-A0A946DU58-F1
#
_entry.id   AF-A0A946DU58-F1
#
_cell.length_a   1.000
_cell.length_b   1.000
_cell.length_c   1.000
_cell.angle_alpha   90.00
_cell.angle_beta   90.00
_cell.angle_gamma   90.00
#
_symmetry.space_group_name_H-M   'P 1'
#
loop_
_entity.id
_entity.type
_entity.pdbx_description
1 polymer ?
#
loop_
_entity_poly.entity_id
_entity_poly.type
_entity_poly.pdbx_seq_one_letter_code
_entity_poly.pdbx_strand_id
1 'polypeptide(L)'
;MTDHESLLRQQGTVVESWRWHKGRRLGPYYRLTYRLEGRQRSVYLGSDPQFAQEVREALQELQSSLRQQRRFQQQRKALRRELARRRAVWNHELLGIGLYLKGSEIRGWRVRPQSAGSSPHHATCQETFQEEIE
;
A
#
# COMPACT_ATOMS: atom_id res chain seq x y z
N MET A 1 -39.31 -4.52 -0.26
CA MET A 1 -38.91 -5.18 -1.53
C MET A 1 -37.65 -4.55 -2.14
N THR A 2 -36.75 -3.95 -1.37
CA THR A 2 -35.70 -3.07 -1.93
C THR A 2 -34.42 -3.16 -1.11
N ASP A 3 -33.77 -4.32 -1.13
CA ASP A 3 -32.44 -4.49 -0.51
C ASP A 3 -31.41 -5.16 -1.44
N HIS A 4 -31.85 -5.64 -2.62
CA HIS A 4 -30.96 -6.28 -3.58
C HIS A 4 -30.00 -5.29 -4.25
N GLU A 5 -30.44 -4.07 -4.53
CA GLU A 5 -29.58 -3.05 -5.14
C GLU A 5 -28.39 -2.70 -4.25
N SER A 6 -28.64 -2.45 -2.96
CA SER A 6 -27.60 -2.18 -1.96
C SER A 6 -26.58 -3.32 -1.86
N LEU A 7 -27.04 -4.57 -1.91
CA LEU A 7 -26.17 -5.75 -1.89
C LEU A 7 -25.32 -5.87 -3.16
N LEU A 8 -25.92 -5.66 -4.34
CA LEU A 8 -25.23 -5.70 -5.63
C LEU A 8 -24.21 -4.57 -5.75
N ARG A 9 -24.56 -3.38 -5.26
CA ARG A 9 -23.67 -2.22 -5.14
C ARG A 9 -22.44 -2.52 -4.30
N GLN A 10 -22.56 -3.34 -3.26
CA GLN A 10 -21.42 -3.67 -2.40
C GLN A 10 -20.61 -4.88 -2.91
N GLN A 11 -21.28 -5.92 -3.43
CA GLN A 11 -20.72 -7.27 -3.54
C GLN A 11 -21.20 -8.08 -4.77
N GLY A 12 -21.84 -7.45 -5.76
CA GLY A 12 -22.31 -8.12 -6.98
C GLY A 12 -21.18 -8.44 -7.95
N THR A 13 -21.19 -9.61 -8.59
CA THR A 13 -20.22 -10.00 -9.63
C THR A 13 -20.84 -10.98 -10.63
N VAL A 14 -20.60 -10.78 -11.92
CA VAL A 14 -20.94 -11.75 -12.96
C VAL A 14 -19.79 -12.75 -13.11
N VAL A 15 -20.10 -14.03 -12.94
CA VAL A 15 -19.15 -15.14 -13.05
C VAL A 15 -19.46 -15.94 -14.29
N GLU A 16 -18.42 -16.21 -15.08
CA GLU A 16 -18.44 -17.11 -16.22
C GLU A 16 -18.04 -18.53 -15.79
N SER A 17 -18.72 -19.54 -16.33
CA SER A 17 -18.46 -20.94 -16.00
C SER A 17 -18.69 -21.85 -17.21
N TRP A 18 -18.00 -22.99 -17.21
CA TRP A 18 -18.17 -24.05 -18.20
C TRP A 18 -18.55 -25.35 -17.50
N ARG A 19 -19.27 -26.22 -18.20
CA ARG A 19 -19.65 -27.56 -17.71
C ARG A 19 -19.15 -28.61 -18.68
N TRP A 20 -18.69 -29.74 -18.18
CA TRP A 20 -18.40 -30.91 -19.01
C TRP A 20 -19.61 -31.83 -19.05
N HIS A 21 -19.98 -32.31 -20.23
CA HIS A 21 -21.10 -33.23 -20.41
C HIS A 21 -20.83 -34.16 -21.59
N LYS A 22 -20.82 -35.48 -21.38
CA LYS A 22 -20.54 -36.50 -22.42
C LYS A 22 -19.26 -36.20 -23.24
N GLY A 23 -18.16 -35.90 -22.55
CA GLY A 23 -16.86 -35.64 -23.18
C GLY A 23 -16.73 -34.31 -23.94
N ARG A 24 -17.77 -33.46 -23.96
CA ARG A 24 -17.73 -32.11 -24.54
C ARG A 24 -17.85 -31.03 -23.48
N ARG A 25 -17.20 -29.89 -23.71
CA ARG A 25 -17.32 -28.68 -22.89
C ARG A 25 -18.51 -27.85 -23.37
N LEU A 26 -19.42 -27.52 -22.46
CA LEU A 26 -20.61 -26.70 -22.66
C LEU A 26 -20.45 -25.35 -21.96
N GLY A 27 -20.97 -24.30 -22.58
CA GLY A 27 -20.88 -22.92 -22.12
C GLY A 27 -20.18 -22.01 -23.12
N PRO A 28 -19.89 -20.76 -22.75
CA PRO A 28 -19.95 -20.24 -21.39
C PRO A 28 -21.37 -20.07 -20.83
N TYR A 29 -21.50 -20.23 -19.53
CA TYR A 29 -22.70 -19.93 -18.76
C TYR A 29 -22.39 -18.87 -17.73
N TYR A 30 -23.27 -17.88 -17.65
CA TYR A 30 -23.12 -16.70 -16.82
C TYR A 30 -24.06 -16.76 -15.61
N ARG A 31 -23.56 -16.28 -14.48
CA ARG A 31 -24.37 -16.12 -13.26
C ARG A 31 -23.98 -14.84 -12.54
N LEU A 32 -24.96 -14.13 -12.01
CA LEU A 32 -24.76 -13.03 -11.08
C LEU A 32 -24.66 -13.58 -9.66
N THR A 33 -23.52 -13.41 -9.02
CA THR A 33 -23.29 -13.82 -7.63
C THR A 33 -23.27 -12.62 -6.70
N TYR A 34 -23.85 -12.76 -5.51
CA TYR A 34 -23.82 -11.76 -4.44
C TYR A 34 -23.91 -12.46 -3.08
N ARG A 35 -23.65 -11.76 -1.98
CA ARG A 35 -23.85 -12.31 -0.63
C ARG A 35 -25.03 -11.63 0.06
N LEU A 36 -25.82 -12.41 0.78
CA LEU A 36 -26.90 -11.94 1.64
C LEU A 36 -26.85 -12.79 2.91
N GLU A 37 -26.79 -12.14 4.08
CA GLU A 37 -26.74 -12.81 5.40
C GLU A 37 -25.59 -13.83 5.50
N GLY A 38 -24.40 -13.45 5.00
CA GLY A 38 -23.20 -14.30 4.98
C GLY A 38 -23.20 -15.42 3.93
N ARG A 39 -24.36 -15.73 3.33
CA ARG A 39 -24.52 -16.78 2.32
C ARG A 39 -24.32 -16.23 0.91
N GLN A 40 -23.64 -16.99 0.06
CA GLN A 40 -23.52 -16.68 -1.36
C GLN A 40 -24.80 -17.11 -2.09
N ARG A 41 -25.41 -16.18 -2.82
CA ARG A 41 -26.56 -16.41 -3.70
C ARG A 41 -26.14 -16.20 -5.15
N SER A 42 -26.85 -16.84 -6.07
CA SER A 42 -26.57 -16.77 -7.50
C SER A 42 -27.87 -16.66 -8.29
N VAL A 43 -27.90 -15.80 -9.30
CA VAL A 43 -28.94 -15.73 -10.32
C VAL A 43 -28.33 -16.16 -11.63
N TYR A 44 -28.93 -17.14 -12.29
CA TYR A 44 -28.44 -17.63 -13.57
C TYR A 44 -28.84 -16.67 -14.69
N LEU A 45 -27.87 -16.27 -15.52
CA LEU A 45 -28.08 -15.32 -16.61
C LEU A 45 -28.18 -16.02 -17.98
N GLY A 46 -27.94 -17.33 -18.05
CA GLY A 46 -27.96 -18.08 -19.30
C GLY A 46 -26.58 -18.19 -19.95
N SER A 47 -26.57 -18.42 -21.26
CA SER A 47 -25.37 -18.54 -22.09
C SER A 47 -25.15 -17.34 -23.01
N ASP A 48 -26.00 -16.33 -22.93
CA ASP A 48 -25.89 -15.13 -23.76
C ASP A 48 -24.75 -14.23 -23.23
N PRO A 49 -23.65 -14.08 -24.00
CA PRO A 49 -22.53 -13.23 -23.59
C PRO A 49 -22.88 -11.75 -23.62
N GLN A 50 -23.80 -11.31 -24.49
CA GLN A 50 -24.17 -9.90 -24.62
C GLN A 50 -24.96 -9.46 -23.41
N PHE A 51 -25.99 -10.22 -23.02
CA PHE A 51 -26.74 -9.95 -21.80
C PHE A 51 -25.84 -9.97 -20.56
N ALA A 52 -24.90 -10.92 -20.47
CA ALA A 52 -23.94 -10.96 -19.36
C ALA A 52 -23.03 -9.72 -19.32
N GLN A 53 -22.67 -9.17 -20.47
CA GLN A 53 -21.87 -7.96 -20.57
C GLN A 53 -22.66 -6.71 -20.16
N GLU A 54 -23.92 -6.58 -20.59
CA GLU A 54 -24.82 -5.50 -20.15
C GLU A 54 -24.98 -5.50 -18.62
N VAL A 55 -25.16 -6.68 -18.01
CA VAL A 55 -25.21 -6.81 -16.54
C VAL A 55 -23.89 -6.41 -15.88
N ARG A 56 -22.74 -6.72 -16.48
CA ARG A 56 -21.44 -6.29 -15.96
C ARG A 56 -21.30 -4.77 -15.97
N GLU A 57 -21.71 -4.12 -17.05
CA GLU A 57 -21.64 -2.67 -17.19
C GLU A 57 -22.56 -1.96 -16.19
N ALA A 58 -23.81 -2.42 -16.05
CA ALA A 58 -24.73 -1.92 -15.04
C ALA A 58 -24.17 -2.08 -13.61
N LEU A 59 -23.54 -3.23 -13.31
CA LEU A 59 -22.88 -3.42 -12.01
C LEU A 59 -21.66 -2.50 -11.83
N GLN A 60 -20.87 -2.26 -12.88
CA GLN A 60 -19.71 -1.38 -12.79
C GLN A 60 -20.13 0.05 -12.50
N GLU A 61 -21.18 0.54 -13.17
CA GLU A 61 -21.75 1.85 -12.93
C GLU A 61 -22.26 1.95 -11.49
N LEU A 62 -23.07 0.99 -11.04
CA LEU A 62 -23.61 0.94 -9.68
C LEU A 62 -22.48 0.93 -8.62
N GLN A 63 -21.37 0.23 -8.90
CA GLN A 63 -20.24 0.07 -7.98
C GLN A 63 -19.18 1.17 -8.10
N SER A 64 -19.30 2.09 -9.07
CA SER A 64 -18.25 3.04 -9.44
C SER A 64 -17.75 3.89 -8.27
N SER A 65 -18.67 4.47 -7.50
CA SER A 65 -18.39 5.32 -6.35
C SER A 65 -17.63 4.58 -5.24
N LEU A 66 -18.08 3.37 -4.87
CA LEU A 66 -17.41 2.54 -3.87
C LEU A 66 -16.02 2.08 -4.34
N ARG A 67 -15.87 1.77 -5.63
CA ARG A 67 -14.56 1.42 -6.22
C ARG A 67 -13.60 2.59 -6.16
N GLN A 68 -14.06 3.80 -6.52
CA GLN A 68 -13.25 5.02 -6.41
C GLN A 68 -12.83 5.29 -4.96
N GLN A 69 -13.76 5.18 -4.01
CA GLN A 69 -13.46 5.40 -2.60
C GLN A 69 -12.44 4.39 -2.07
N ARG A 70 -12.57 3.10 -2.42
CA ARG A 70 -11.60 2.05 -2.05
C ARG A 70 -10.22 2.31 -2.68
N ARG A 71 -10.17 2.71 -3.95
CA ARG A 71 -8.91 3.08 -4.62
C ARG A 71 -8.22 4.24 -3.90
N PHE A 72 -8.96 5.30 -3.58
CA PHE A 72 -8.43 6.45 -2.85
C PHE A 72 -7.90 6.05 -1.46
N GLN A 73 -8.63 5.22 -0.72
CA GLN A 73 -8.19 4.72 0.58
C GLN A 73 -6.90 3.88 0.47
N GLN A 74 -6.80 3.03 -0.54
CA GLN A 74 -5.60 2.23 -0.80
C GLN A 74 -4.40 3.11 -1.13
N GLN A 75 -4.56 4.10 -2.02
CA GLN A 75 -3.53 5.08 -2.35
C GLN A 75 -3.08 5.86 -1.10
N ARG A 76 -4.03 6.37 -0.30
CA ARG A 76 -3.73 7.06 0.96
C ARG A 76 -2.93 6.18 1.92
N LYS A 77 -3.28 4.89 2.03
CA LYS A 77 -2.55 3.93 2.87
C LYS A 77 -1.14 3.68 2.35
N ALA A 78 -0.97 3.55 1.04
CA ALA A 78 0.34 3.37 0.40
C ALA A 78 1.23 4.60 0.64
N LEU A 79 0.72 5.81 0.41
CA LEU A 79 1.45 7.06 0.63
C LEU A 79 1.88 7.23 2.09
N ARG A 80 0.97 6.95 3.05
CA ARG A 80 1.32 6.98 4.48
C ARG A 80 2.44 6.02 4.84
N ARG A 81 2.43 4.80 4.27
CA ARG A 81 3.48 3.80 4.49
C ARG A 81 4.82 4.23 3.90
N GLU A 82 4.81 4.82 2.71
CA GLU A 82 6.03 5.32 2.08
C GLU A 82 6.61 6.51 2.85
N LEU A 83 5.76 7.47 3.25
CA LEU A 83 6.18 8.59 4.09
C LEU A 83 6.79 8.12 5.42
N ALA A 84 6.16 7.14 6.08
CA ALA A 84 6.69 6.56 7.31
C ALA A 84 8.06 5.92 7.11
N ARG A 85 8.25 5.16 6.01
CA ARG A 85 9.53 4.56 5.66
C ARG A 85 10.61 5.62 5.41
N ARG A 86 10.31 6.65 4.60
CA ARG A 86 11.25 7.75 4.32
C ARG A 86 11.63 8.53 5.57
N ARG A 87 10.68 8.79 6.47
CA ARG A 87 10.94 9.45 7.76
C ARG A 87 11.83 8.61 8.67
N ALA A 88 11.68 7.29 8.67
CA ALA A 88 12.55 6.41 9.44
C ALA A 88 14.00 6.48 8.94
N VAL A 89 14.19 6.48 7.61
CA VAL A 89 15.52 6.66 6.99
C VAL A 89 16.13 8.01 7.39
N TRP A 90 15.41 9.11 7.21
CA TRP A 90 15.91 10.44 7.60
C TRP A 90 16.21 10.54 9.10
N ASN A 91 15.37 9.96 9.96
CA ASN A 91 15.64 9.98 11.38
C ASN A 91 16.93 9.21 11.72
N HIS A 92 17.19 8.11 11.02
CA HIS A 92 18.44 7.36 11.18
C HIS A 92 19.66 8.18 10.75
N GLU A 93 19.59 8.87 9.61
CA GLU A 93 20.65 9.76 9.13
C GLU A 93 20.90 10.94 10.09
N LEU A 94 19.83 11.57 10.58
CA LEU A 94 19.91 12.68 11.54
C LEU A 94 20.55 12.25 12.86
N LEU A 95 20.26 11.05 13.35
CA LEU A 95 20.85 10.54 14.58
C LEU A 95 22.38 10.44 14.48
N GLY A 96 22.91 10.18 13.27
CA GLY A 96 24.35 10.18 13.01
C GLY A 96 25.04 11.52 13.29
N ILE A 97 24.30 12.63 13.27
CA ILE A 97 24.80 13.99 13.57
C ILE A 97 24.22 14.55 14.88
N GLY A 98 23.64 13.70 15.73
CA GLY A 98 23.06 14.09 17.02
C GLY A 98 21.68 14.74 16.93
N LEU A 99 21.04 14.70 15.76
CA LEU A 99 19.71 15.24 15.52
C LEU A 99 18.65 14.14 15.45
N TYR A 100 17.38 14.49 15.61
CA TYR A 100 16.28 13.53 15.45
C TYR A 100 14.97 14.23 15.09
N LEU A 101 14.04 13.49 14.49
CA LEU A 101 12.69 13.94 14.18
C LEU A 101 11.74 13.70 15.36
N LYS A 102 11.09 14.76 15.86
CA LYS A 102 9.94 14.68 16.77
C LYS A 102 8.70 15.18 16.04
N GLY A 103 7.87 14.25 15.56
CA GLY A 103 6.84 14.64 14.59
C GLY A 103 7.54 15.24 13.36
N SER A 104 7.09 16.41 12.92
CA SER A 104 7.66 17.10 11.74
C SER A 104 8.82 18.04 12.08
N GLU A 105 9.19 18.16 13.35
CA GLU A 105 10.26 19.05 13.81
C GLU A 105 11.59 18.29 13.94
N ILE A 106 12.69 18.91 13.52
CA ILE A 106 14.04 18.42 13.81
C ILE A 106 14.48 18.97 15.17
N ARG A 107 14.98 18.11 16.05
CA ARG A 107 15.48 18.44 17.39
C ARG A 107 16.87 17.82 17.59
N GLY A 108 17.50 18.11 18.73
CA GLY A 108 18.83 17.58 19.06
C GLY A 108 19.97 18.60 18.93
N TRP A 109 19.67 19.87 18.66
CA TRP A 109 20.64 20.96 18.54
C TRP A 109 21.38 21.33 19.84
N ARG A 110 21.43 20.46 20.85
CA ARG A 110 22.17 20.77 22.07
C ARG A 110 23.65 20.87 21.70
N VAL A 111 24.07 22.12 21.61
CA VAL A 111 25.43 22.63 21.58
C VAL A 111 26.29 21.67 22.38
N ARG A 112 27.23 21.02 21.71
CA ARG A 112 28.39 20.35 22.33
C ARG A 112 28.82 21.30 23.47
N PRO A 113 28.83 20.91 24.75
CA PRO A 113 29.37 21.81 25.77
C PRO A 113 30.73 22.24 25.26
N GLN A 114 30.91 23.55 25.04
CA GLN A 114 32.18 24.11 24.65
C GLN A 114 33.17 23.51 25.64
N SER A 115 34.12 22.74 25.12
CA SER A 115 35.21 22.15 25.88
C SER A 115 35.66 23.18 26.89
N ALA A 116 35.46 22.85 28.18
CA ALA A 116 35.95 23.64 29.28
C ALA A 116 37.38 24.05 28.96
N GLY A 117 37.65 25.34 28.99
CA GLY A 117 38.98 25.85 28.84
C GLY A 117 39.93 25.17 29.83
N SER A 118 41.17 25.01 29.35
CA SER A 118 42.38 25.00 30.15
C SER A 118 42.80 23.67 30.77
N SER A 119 43.66 22.95 30.05
CA SER A 119 45.05 22.83 30.51
C SER A 119 46.01 22.56 29.36
N PRO A 120 47.06 23.38 29.19
CA PRO A 120 48.16 23.12 28.29
C PRO A 120 49.24 22.34 29.05
N HIS A 121 49.54 21.10 28.67
CA HIS A 121 50.84 20.51 29.00
C HIS A 121 51.21 19.41 28.00
N HIS A 122 52.17 19.77 27.15
CA HIS A 122 53.22 18.95 26.55
C HIS A 122 53.05 17.42 26.54
N ALA A 123 53.10 16.85 25.34
CA ALA A 123 54.02 15.74 25.06
C ALA A 123 54.46 15.82 23.59
N THR A 124 55.65 16.36 23.41
CA THR A 124 56.48 16.25 22.22
C THR A 124 56.75 14.77 21.96
N CYS A 125 56.29 14.22 20.84
CA CYS A 125 56.81 12.98 20.30
C CYS A 125 57.33 13.28 18.90
N GLN A 126 58.65 13.37 18.80
CA GLN A 126 59.37 13.39 17.54
C GLN A 126 59.18 12.02 16.87
N GLU A 127 58.46 11.96 15.77
CA GLU A 127 58.64 10.90 14.78
C GLU A 127 59.65 11.39 13.75
N THR A 128 60.91 11.00 13.97
CA THR A 128 61.93 10.98 12.94
C THR A 128 61.79 9.66 12.19
N PHE A 129 61.29 9.67 10.96
CA PHE A 129 61.51 8.60 9.99
C PHE A 129 61.21 9.10 8.57
N GLN A 130 62.23 9.72 7.94
CA GLN A 130 62.34 9.87 6.50
C GLN A 130 63.83 9.77 6.15
N GLU A 131 64.22 8.63 5.57
CA GLU A 131 65.39 8.53 4.68
C GLU A 131 65.11 7.35 3.72
N GLU A 132 64.43 7.67 2.62
CA GLU A 132 64.53 6.95 1.35
C GLU A 132 64.96 8.00 0.31
N ILE A 133 66.24 8.04 -0.05
CA ILE A 133 66.73 8.59 -1.31
C ILE A 133 67.89 7.70 -1.79
N GLU A 134 67.63 7.06 -2.93
CA GLU A 134 68.53 6.50 -3.98
C GLU A 134 69.56 5.41 -3.63
#